data_AF-A0A2R3JVH0-F1
#
_entry.id   AF-A0A2R3JVH0-F1
#
_cell.length_a   1.000
_cell.length_b   1.000
_cell.length_c   1.000
_cell.angle_alpha   90.00
_cell.angle_beta   90.00
_cell.angle_gamma   90.00
#
_symmetry.space_group_name_H-M   'P 1'
#
loop_
_entity.id
_entity.type
_entity.pdbx_description
1 polymer ?
#
loop_
_entity_poly.entity_id
_entity_poly.type
_entity_poly.pdbx_seq_one_letter_code
_entity_poly.pdbx_strand_id
1 'polypeptide(L)'
;MRGKKLSLLLLPIIAIAALLIVHKANVDQRYHNFSVNTVHISPVANQLTPNVTLKSFSQYRKKNHYYASLTVTATKKMPFTLDHWYLMEGTAIQPNQFLTDDLTINGMPSTNLSRGTNVIKVNTQVDPQVQPNLVIVTNPAKGHYRKLVFKTLN
;
A
#
# COMPACT_ATOMS: atom_id res chain seq x y z
N MET A 1 44.79 -5.44 41.13
CA MET A 1 43.44 -4.81 41.00
C MET A 1 42.84 -4.82 39.58
N ARG A 2 43.26 -5.67 38.63
CA ARG A 2 42.73 -5.68 37.25
C ARG A 2 41.57 -6.69 37.00
N GLY A 3 41.45 -7.78 37.76
CA GLY A 3 40.43 -8.82 37.54
C GLY A 3 38.99 -8.46 37.95
N LYS A 4 38.80 -7.62 38.98
CA LYS A 4 37.46 -7.23 39.48
C LYS A 4 36.73 -6.21 38.59
N LYS A 5 37.46 -5.44 37.76
CA LYS A 5 36.87 -4.50 36.81
C LYS A 5 36.37 -5.19 35.54
N LEU A 6 37.02 -6.30 35.14
CA LEU A 6 36.63 -7.09 33.97
C LEU A 6 35.30 -7.84 34.22
N SER A 7 35.09 -8.39 35.42
CA SER A 7 33.83 -9.06 35.79
C SER A 7 32.65 -8.10 35.92
N LEU A 8 32.90 -6.85 36.34
CA LEU A 8 31.86 -5.83 36.48
C LEU A 8 31.31 -5.34 35.12
N LEU A 9 32.12 -5.39 34.06
CA LEU A 9 31.75 -5.03 32.70
C LEU A 9 31.07 -6.18 31.93
N LEU A 10 31.33 -7.44 32.30
CA LEU A 10 30.76 -8.62 31.63
C LEU A 10 29.26 -8.82 31.94
N LEU A 11 28.84 -8.59 33.18
CA LEU A 11 27.44 -8.70 33.60
C LEU A 11 26.45 -7.84 32.79
N PRO A 12 26.68 -6.52 32.59
CA PRO A 12 25.78 -5.70 31.79
C PRO A 12 25.77 -6.12 30.31
N ILE A 13 26.90 -6.58 29.77
CA ILE A 13 26.98 -7.09 28.39
C ILE A 13 26.11 -8.35 28.24
N ILE A 14 26.19 -9.28 29.20
CA ILE A 14 25.35 -10.50 29.21
C ILE A 14 23.87 -10.14 29.34
N ALA A 15 23.53 -9.17 30.21
CA ALA A 15 22.15 -8.72 30.37
C ALA A 15 21.58 -8.08 29.09
N ILE A 16 22.37 -7.25 28.40
CA ILE A 16 22.00 -6.66 27.10
C ILE A 16 21.83 -7.76 26.04
N ALA A 17 22.76 -8.70 25.97
CA ALA A 17 22.67 -9.82 25.02
C ALA A 17 21.39 -10.66 25.26
N ALA A 18 21.07 -10.97 26.51
CA ALA A 18 19.84 -11.67 26.87
C ALA A 18 18.58 -10.87 26.48
N LEU A 19 18.56 -9.55 26.72
CA LEU A 19 17.47 -8.68 26.30
C LEU A 19 17.29 -8.65 24.78
N LEU A 20 18.39 -8.60 24.01
CA LEU A 20 18.35 -8.63 22.55
C LEU A 20 17.82 -9.97 22.02
N ILE A 21 18.19 -11.09 22.65
CA ILE A 21 17.70 -12.42 22.29
C ILE A 21 16.19 -12.53 22.55
N VAL A 22 15.73 -12.13 23.75
CA VAL A 22 14.30 -12.13 24.10
C VAL A 22 13.51 -11.19 23.18
N HIS A 23 14.06 -10.00 22.90
CA HIS A 23 13.45 -9.05 21.97
C HIS A 23 13.32 -9.63 20.57
N LYS A 24 14.39 -10.24 20.04
CA LYS A 24 14.36 -10.91 18.74
C LYS A 24 13.33 -12.02 18.69
N ALA A 25 13.27 -12.89 19.70
CA ALA A 25 12.28 -13.97 19.77
C ALA A 25 10.84 -13.42 19.76
N ASN A 26 10.59 -12.34 20.51
CA ASN A 26 9.28 -11.67 20.53
C ASN A 26 8.92 -11.04 19.17
N VAL A 27 9.88 -10.43 18.48
CA VAL A 27 9.68 -9.86 17.14
C VAL A 27 9.40 -10.98 16.13
N ASP A 28 10.22 -12.02 16.11
CA ASP A 28 10.06 -13.16 15.20
C ASP A 28 8.69 -13.82 15.41
N GLN A 29 8.26 -14.01 16.66
CA GLN A 29 6.92 -14.52 16.98
C GLN A 29 5.81 -13.55 16.55
N ARG A 30 5.97 -12.24 16.74
CA ARG A 30 4.98 -11.23 16.36
C ARG A 30 4.76 -11.19 14.85
N TYR A 31 5.82 -11.38 14.06
CA TYR A 31 5.78 -11.29 12.60
C TYR A 31 5.84 -12.66 11.90
N HIS A 32 5.76 -13.79 12.61
CA HIS A 32 5.89 -15.12 12.01
C HIS A 32 4.85 -15.39 10.90
N ASN A 33 3.66 -14.80 11.02
CA ASN A 33 2.58 -14.89 10.03
C ASN A 33 2.44 -13.63 9.17
N PHE A 34 3.39 -12.69 9.24
CA PHE A 34 3.33 -11.51 8.39
C PHE A 34 3.61 -11.88 6.93
N SER A 35 2.72 -11.50 6.02
CA SER A 35 2.95 -11.71 4.60
C SER A 35 2.48 -10.53 3.74
N VAL A 36 3.20 -10.32 2.64
CA VAL A 36 2.87 -9.31 1.63
C VAL A 36 2.83 -9.99 0.27
N ASN A 37 1.63 -10.16 -0.28
CA ASN A 37 1.43 -10.76 -1.58
C ASN A 37 1.29 -9.68 -2.65
N THR A 38 2.02 -9.83 -3.76
CA THR A 38 1.89 -8.94 -4.91
C THR A 38 0.94 -9.58 -5.92
N VAL A 39 -0.10 -8.84 -6.32
CA VAL A 39 -1.08 -9.27 -7.31
C VAL A 39 -1.02 -8.29 -8.47
N HIS A 40 -0.69 -8.78 -9.67
CA HIS A 40 -0.78 -7.97 -10.87
C HIS A 40 -2.24 -7.92 -11.34
N ILE A 41 -2.78 -6.72 -11.40
CA ILE A 41 -4.17 -6.50 -11.81
C ILE A 41 -4.25 -6.55 -13.33
N SER A 42 -5.08 -7.47 -13.81
CA SER A 42 -5.48 -7.58 -15.20
C SER A 42 -6.77 -6.80 -15.45
N PRO A 43 -7.09 -6.45 -16.71
CA PRO A 43 -8.31 -5.72 -17.06
C PRO A 43 -9.63 -6.46 -16.76
N VAL A 44 -9.57 -7.72 -16.31
CA VAL A 44 -10.74 -8.51 -15.91
C VAL A 44 -11.13 -8.25 -14.45
N ALA A 45 -12.28 -8.78 -14.04
CA ALA A 45 -12.82 -8.53 -12.72
C ALA A 45 -11.87 -9.04 -11.61
N ASN A 46 -11.46 -8.15 -10.73
CA ASN A 46 -10.54 -8.45 -9.62
C ASN A 46 -11.15 -7.96 -8.30
N GLN A 47 -11.16 -8.80 -7.27
CA GLN A 47 -11.64 -8.40 -5.96
C GLN A 47 -10.59 -7.53 -5.23
N LEU A 48 -10.92 -6.26 -4.99
CA LEU A 48 -10.07 -5.31 -4.28
C LEU A 48 -10.22 -5.50 -2.76
N THR A 49 -11.48 -5.52 -2.30
CA THR A 49 -11.86 -5.77 -0.90
C THR A 49 -13.12 -6.65 -0.86
N PRO A 50 -13.53 -7.17 0.30
CA PRO A 50 -14.77 -7.97 0.41
C PRO A 50 -16.02 -7.29 -0.17
N ASN A 51 -16.08 -5.96 -0.17
CA ASN A 51 -17.24 -5.19 -0.61
C ASN A 51 -17.04 -4.48 -1.96
N VAL A 52 -15.85 -4.57 -2.56
CA VAL A 52 -15.49 -3.81 -3.78
C VAL A 52 -14.78 -4.71 -4.79
N THR A 53 -15.38 -4.82 -5.97
CA THR A 53 -14.84 -5.56 -7.10
C THR A 53 -14.48 -4.60 -8.23
N LEU A 54 -13.22 -4.62 -8.67
CA LEU A 54 -12.79 -3.93 -9.88
C LEU A 54 -13.45 -4.56 -11.11
N LYS A 55 -13.95 -3.72 -12.01
CA LYS A 55 -14.52 -4.13 -13.30
C LYS A 55 -13.60 -3.79 -14.46
N SER A 56 -13.01 -2.60 -14.43
CA SER A 56 -12.06 -2.14 -15.42
C SER A 56 -11.20 -1.03 -14.82
N PHE A 57 -10.06 -0.79 -15.45
CA PHE A 57 -9.21 0.35 -15.12
C PHE A 57 -8.57 0.89 -16.40
N SER A 58 -8.27 2.17 -16.38
CA SER A 58 -7.40 2.80 -17.36
C SER A 58 -6.45 3.74 -16.64
N GLN A 59 -5.26 3.87 -17.20
CA GLN A 59 -4.24 4.78 -16.73
C GLN A 59 -3.58 5.42 -17.94
N TYR A 60 -3.26 6.71 -17.81
CA TYR A 60 -2.56 7.44 -18.86
C TYR A 60 -1.76 8.58 -18.24
N ARG A 61 -0.79 9.06 -19.01
CA ARG A 61 0.04 10.21 -18.64
C ARG A 61 -0.21 11.36 -19.61
N LYS A 62 -0.29 12.58 -19.09
CA LYS A 62 -0.26 13.81 -19.89
C LYS A 62 0.76 14.75 -19.27
N LYS A 63 1.88 14.97 -19.97
CA LYS A 63 3.03 15.73 -19.45
C LYS A 63 3.53 15.15 -18.11
N ASN A 64 3.64 15.99 -17.08
CA ASN A 64 4.05 15.66 -15.71
C ASN A 64 2.89 15.19 -14.82
N HIS A 65 1.74 14.82 -15.39
CA HIS A 65 0.59 14.33 -14.62
C HIS A 65 0.21 12.91 -15.01
N TYR A 66 -0.02 12.09 -13.99
CA TYR A 66 -0.58 10.76 -14.09
C TYR A 66 -2.07 10.79 -13.79
N TYR A 67 -2.86 10.04 -14.55
CA TYR A 67 -4.30 9.92 -14.37
C TYR A 67 -4.68 8.44 -14.30
N ALA A 68 -5.57 8.11 -13.37
CA ALA A 68 -6.17 6.79 -13.29
C ALA A 68 -7.69 6.88 -13.17
N SER A 69 -8.37 5.95 -13.84
CA SER A 69 -9.81 5.76 -13.77
C SER A 69 -10.11 4.30 -13.46
N LEU A 70 -10.79 4.02 -12.36
CA LEU A 70 -11.20 2.67 -11.95
C LEU A 70 -12.72 2.58 -11.95
N THR A 71 -13.26 1.60 -12.67
CA THR A 71 -14.66 1.23 -12.56
C THR A 71 -14.76 0.10 -11.55
N VAL A 72 -15.51 0.31 -10.47
CA VAL A 72 -15.70 -0.68 -9.41
C VAL A 72 -17.18 -0.93 -9.16
N THR A 73 -17.54 -2.11 -8.68
CA THR A 73 -18.86 -2.40 -8.12
C THR A 73 -18.74 -2.55 -6.62
N ALA A 74 -19.52 -1.76 -5.88
CA ALA A 74 -19.63 -1.84 -4.42
C ALA A 74 -20.94 -2.53 -4.02
N THR A 75 -20.89 -3.45 -3.06
CA THR A 75 -22.07 -4.20 -2.60
C THR A 75 -22.99 -3.34 -1.72
N LYS A 76 -22.45 -2.29 -1.11
CA LYS A 76 -23.15 -1.33 -0.23
C LYS A 76 -22.53 0.05 -0.34
N LYS A 77 -23.25 1.07 0.13
CA LYS A 77 -22.68 2.42 0.32
C LYS A 77 -21.58 2.34 1.38
N MET A 78 -20.43 2.95 1.12
CA MET A 78 -19.31 2.93 2.06
C MET A 78 -18.36 4.12 1.87
N PRO A 79 -17.64 4.53 2.93
CA PRO A 79 -16.54 5.47 2.83
C PRO A 79 -15.45 4.95 1.88
N PHE A 80 -14.78 5.89 1.22
CA PHE A 80 -13.67 5.65 0.33
C PHE A 80 -12.51 6.57 0.68
N THR A 81 -11.30 6.03 0.68
CA THR A 81 -10.06 6.75 0.99
C THR A 81 -8.96 6.38 0.01
N LEU A 82 -8.04 7.34 -0.20
CA LEU A 82 -6.84 7.20 -1.00
C LEU A 82 -5.58 6.89 -0.16
N ASP A 83 -5.70 6.73 1.17
CA ASP A 83 -4.55 6.52 2.09
C ASP A 83 -3.65 5.33 1.73
N HIS A 84 -4.17 4.41 0.93
CA HIS A 84 -3.46 3.19 0.52
C HIS A 84 -3.25 3.11 -1.00
N TRP A 85 -3.37 4.24 -1.68
CA TRP A 85 -3.15 4.39 -3.11
C TRP A 85 -1.84 5.13 -3.32
N TYR A 86 -0.97 4.51 -4.11
CA TYR A 86 0.38 4.99 -4.35
C TYR A 86 0.66 4.96 -5.85
N LEU A 87 1.39 5.96 -6.32
CA LEU A 87 2.02 5.93 -7.62
C LEU A 87 3.48 5.49 -7.43
N MET A 88 3.78 4.26 -7.84
CA MET A 88 5.13 3.70 -7.75
C MET A 88 5.94 4.10 -8.97
N GLU A 89 6.99 4.90 -8.77
CA GLU A 89 7.87 5.45 -9.82
C GLU A 89 9.22 4.73 -9.92
N GLY A 90 9.45 3.74 -9.07
CA GLY A 90 10.69 2.98 -8.99
C GLY A 90 10.88 2.40 -7.59
N THR A 91 11.87 1.53 -7.41
CA THR A 91 12.16 0.94 -6.09
C THR A 91 12.99 1.87 -5.19
N ALA A 92 13.70 2.84 -5.78
CA ALA A 92 14.54 3.80 -5.07
C ALA A 92 13.88 5.19 -4.88
N ILE A 93 12.66 5.37 -5.38
CA ILE A 93 11.92 6.63 -5.33
C ILE A 93 10.78 6.47 -4.34
N GLN A 94 10.59 7.47 -3.47
CA GLN A 94 9.45 7.50 -2.57
C GLN A 94 8.16 7.53 -3.41
N PRO A 95 7.18 6.66 -3.14
CA PRO A 95 5.94 6.64 -3.92
C PRO A 95 5.16 7.94 -3.76
N ASN A 96 4.68 8.52 -4.86
CA ASN A 96 3.77 9.66 -4.82
C ASN A 96 2.39 9.21 -4.31
N GLN A 97 1.71 10.10 -3.60
CA GLN A 97 0.34 9.90 -3.14
C GLN A 97 -0.66 10.65 -4.03
N PHE A 98 -1.91 10.19 -4.02
CA PHE A 98 -3.02 10.86 -4.66
C PHE A 98 -3.68 11.81 -3.65
N LEU A 99 -4.04 13.01 -4.09
CA LEU A 99 -4.67 14.01 -3.24
C LEU A 99 -6.19 13.83 -3.27
N THR A 100 -6.84 14.02 -2.12
CA THR A 100 -8.30 13.94 -1.99
C THR A 100 -9.01 15.01 -2.81
N ASP A 101 -8.38 16.17 -3.03
CA ASP A 101 -8.95 17.27 -3.82
C ASP A 101 -9.09 16.91 -5.30
N ASP A 102 -8.29 15.96 -5.78
CA ASP A 102 -8.28 15.44 -7.14
C ASP A 102 -9.17 14.20 -7.33
N LEU A 103 -9.79 13.72 -6.25
CA LEU A 103 -10.67 12.56 -6.27
C LEU A 103 -12.07 12.94 -6.78
N THR A 104 -12.51 12.25 -7.82
CA THR A 104 -13.93 12.25 -8.20
C THR A 104 -14.50 10.85 -8.23
N ILE A 105 -15.75 10.72 -7.79
CA ILE A 105 -16.54 9.49 -7.87
C ILE A 105 -17.80 9.82 -8.66
N ASN A 106 -18.02 9.11 -9.76
CA ASN A 106 -19.12 9.36 -10.70
C ASN A 106 -19.13 10.80 -11.25
N GLY A 107 -17.94 11.40 -11.41
CA GLY A 107 -17.77 12.75 -11.98
C GLY A 107 -17.91 13.90 -10.98
N MET A 108 -18.16 13.63 -9.70
CA MET A 108 -18.28 14.66 -8.66
C MET A 108 -17.24 14.44 -7.54
N PRO A 109 -16.75 15.50 -6.88
CA PRO A 109 -15.94 15.37 -5.67
C PRO A 109 -16.71 14.59 -4.60
N SER A 110 -16.17 13.46 -4.14
CA SER A 110 -16.83 12.59 -3.16
C SER A 110 -15.84 11.66 -2.50
N THR A 111 -16.07 11.37 -1.23
CA THR A 111 -15.35 10.38 -0.42
C THR A 111 -16.19 9.14 -0.12
N ASN A 112 -17.26 8.91 -0.88
CA ASN A 112 -18.16 7.77 -0.69
C ASN A 112 -18.43 7.03 -2.00
N LEU A 113 -18.38 5.70 -1.94
CA LEU A 113 -18.94 4.82 -2.97
C LEU A 113 -20.43 4.62 -2.74
N SER A 114 -21.21 4.72 -3.80
CA SER A 114 -22.61 4.28 -3.82
C SER A 114 -22.69 2.76 -3.95
N ARG A 115 -23.80 2.17 -3.49
CA ARG A 115 -24.09 0.77 -3.86
C ARG A 115 -24.23 0.66 -5.38
N GLY A 116 -23.61 -0.34 -5.98
CA GLY A 116 -23.60 -0.54 -7.44
C GLY A 116 -22.28 -0.08 -8.08
N THR A 117 -22.35 0.30 -9.36
CA THR A 117 -21.17 0.72 -10.13
C THR A 117 -20.75 2.14 -9.78
N ASN A 118 -19.44 2.33 -9.59
CA ASN A 118 -18.82 3.63 -9.36
C ASN A 118 -17.63 3.80 -10.30
N VAL A 119 -17.44 5.02 -10.79
CA VAL A 119 -16.25 5.42 -11.57
C VAL A 119 -15.41 6.34 -10.70
N ILE A 120 -14.26 5.85 -10.25
CA ILE A 120 -13.30 6.59 -9.44
C ILE A 120 -12.25 7.17 -10.38
N LYS A 121 -12.00 8.47 -10.31
CA LYS A 121 -10.91 9.12 -11.02
C LYS A 121 -10.00 9.85 -10.04
N VAL A 122 -8.71 9.71 -10.26
CA VAL A 122 -7.66 10.35 -9.47
C VAL A 122 -6.54 10.82 -10.39
N ASN A 123 -5.79 11.81 -9.95
CA ASN A 123 -4.58 12.24 -10.63
C ASN A 123 -3.50 12.65 -9.61
N THR A 124 -2.25 12.67 -10.05
CA THR A 124 -1.12 13.17 -9.25
C THR A 124 0.06 13.53 -10.17
N GLN A 125 1.08 14.19 -9.63
CA GLN A 125 2.31 14.48 -10.36
C GLN A 125 3.11 13.19 -10.61
N VAL A 126 3.82 13.16 -11.73
CA VAL A 126 4.72 12.06 -12.11
C VAL A 126 5.96 12.62 -12.78
N ASP A 127 7.11 12.02 -12.48
CA ASP A 127 8.34 12.25 -13.22
C ASP A 127 8.15 11.86 -14.71
N PRO A 128 8.42 12.78 -15.67
CA PRO A 128 8.27 12.48 -17.09
C PRO A 128 9.22 11.39 -17.61
N GLN A 129 10.27 11.01 -16.87
CA GLN A 129 11.27 10.02 -17.28
C GLN A 129 10.97 8.59 -16.79
N VAL A 130 9.95 8.41 -15.93
CA VAL A 130 9.62 7.10 -15.37
C VAL A 130 8.31 6.55 -15.92
N GLN A 131 8.20 5.23 -15.93
CA GLN A 131 6.94 4.52 -16.19
C GLN A 131 6.34 4.10 -14.84
N PRO A 132 5.42 4.88 -14.26
CA PRO A 132 4.90 4.53 -12.96
C PRO A 132 3.88 3.38 -13.04
N ASN A 133 3.51 2.85 -11.89
CA ASN A 133 2.34 1.98 -11.77
C ASN A 133 1.46 2.45 -10.61
N LEU A 134 0.14 2.48 -10.82
CA LEU A 134 -0.78 2.57 -9.69
C LEU A 134 -0.63 1.30 -8.85
N VAL A 135 -0.47 1.49 -7.54
CA VAL A 135 -0.47 0.43 -6.55
C VAL A 135 -1.49 0.73 -5.47
N ILE A 136 -2.37 -0.24 -5.20
CA ILE A 136 -3.31 -0.19 -4.09
C ILE A 136 -2.91 -1.23 -3.06
N VAL A 137 -2.75 -0.82 -1.82
CA VAL A 137 -2.48 -1.72 -0.70
C VAL A 137 -3.79 -2.06 0.01
N THR A 138 -4.06 -3.35 0.19
CA THR A 138 -5.20 -3.80 0.99
C THR A 138 -4.74 -4.75 2.10
N ASN A 139 -5.49 -4.75 3.20
CA ASN A 139 -5.24 -5.57 4.38
C ASN A 139 -6.42 -6.53 4.58
N PRO A 140 -6.52 -7.62 3.78
CA PRO A 140 -7.64 -8.55 3.86
C PRO A 140 -7.77 -9.26 5.21
N ALA A 141 -6.65 -9.44 5.94
CA ALA A 141 -6.62 -10.08 7.25
C ALA A 141 -5.43 -9.55 8.05
N LYS A 142 -5.56 -9.46 9.38
CA LYS A 142 -4.52 -8.92 10.27
C LYS A 142 -3.16 -9.57 9.98
N GLY A 143 -2.17 -8.74 9.60
CA GLY A 143 -0.80 -9.19 9.31
C GLY A 143 -0.58 -9.64 7.85
N HIS A 144 -1.62 -9.68 7.03
CA HIS A 144 -1.56 -10.11 5.63
C HIS A 144 -1.96 -8.97 4.71
N TYR A 145 -1.00 -8.47 3.94
CA TYR A 145 -1.19 -7.36 3.01
C TYR A 145 -1.17 -7.85 1.57
N ARG A 146 -1.95 -7.19 0.72
CA ARG A 146 -1.93 -7.37 -0.73
C ARG A 146 -1.50 -6.07 -1.39
N LYS A 147 -0.50 -6.14 -2.26
CA LYS A 147 -0.13 -5.05 -3.18
C LYS A 147 -0.75 -5.35 -4.54
N LEU A 148 -1.74 -4.57 -4.92
CA LEU A 148 -2.42 -4.66 -6.20
C LEU A 148 -1.73 -3.74 -7.18
N VAL A 149 -1.03 -4.27 -8.18
CA VAL A 149 -0.19 -3.51 -9.13
C VAL A 149 -0.87 -3.48 -10.49
N PHE A 150 -1.23 -2.28 -10.94
CA PHE A 150 -1.94 -2.04 -12.20
C PHE A 150 -0.91 -1.76 -13.32
N LYS A 151 -0.71 -2.73 -14.20
CA LYS A 151 0.31 -2.69 -15.28
C LYS A 151 -0.36 -2.41 -16.64
N THR A 152 -0.44 -1.15 -17.08
CA THR A 152 -0.85 -0.79 -18.46
C THR A 152 -0.66 0.71 -18.71
N LEU A 153 0.52 1.26 -18.41
CA LEU A 153 0.80 2.62 -18.85
C LEU A 153 1.13 2.57 -20.33
N ASN A 154 0.07 2.69 -21.14
CA ASN A 154 0.11 2.90 -22.58
C ASN A 154 0.34 4.37 -22.88
#